data_AF-A0A498GX90-F1
#
_entry.id   AF-A0A498GX90-F1
#
_cell.length_a   1.000
_cell.length_b   1.000
_cell.length_c   1.000
_cell.angle_alpha   90.00
_cell.angle_beta   90.00
_cell.angle_gamma   90.00
#
_symmetry.space_group_name_H-M   'P 1'
#
loop_
_entity.id
_entity.type
_entity.pdbx_description
1 polymer ?
#
loop_
_entity_poly.entity_id
_entity_poly.type
_entity_poly.pdbx_seq_one_letter_code
_entity_poly.pdbx_strand_id
1 'polypeptide(L)'
;MRDKKDLKQVPDKNVTIAFQEANRKGLEIDVQVLSPLSEELLNMCDVSRTVNDIVSQSSSLKAQIDGIPSGKVCYFGLSRLFEQGLIEVSSQSIIKMDSNAGSVLQSGS
;
A
#
# COMPACT_ATOMS: atom_id res chain seq x y z
N MET A 1 -16.73 -23.84 -13.16
CA MET A 1 -15.87 -24.62 -14.09
C MET A 1 -14.44 -24.53 -13.57
N ARG A 2 -13.77 -25.66 -13.32
CA ARG A 2 -12.33 -25.70 -12.98
C ARG A 2 -11.58 -26.14 -14.22
N ASP A 3 -10.79 -25.25 -14.79
CA ASP A 3 -9.96 -25.55 -15.97
C ASP A 3 -8.73 -26.34 -15.51
N LYS A 4 -8.58 -27.58 -15.97
CA LYS A 4 -7.46 -28.49 -15.62
C LYS A 4 -6.27 -28.25 -16.54
N LYS A 5 -5.68 -27.05 -16.50
CA LYS A 5 -4.39 -26.79 -17.17
C LYS A 5 -3.24 -27.02 -16.20
N ASP A 6 -2.11 -27.48 -16.74
CA ASP A 6 -0.88 -27.74 -16.00
C ASP A 6 -0.44 -26.45 -15.28
N LEU A 7 -0.21 -26.53 -13.96
CA LEU A 7 0.20 -25.40 -13.12
C LEU A 7 1.48 -24.73 -13.63
N LYS A 8 2.31 -25.45 -14.40
CA LYS A 8 3.53 -24.93 -15.04
C LYS A 8 3.27 -23.96 -16.21
N GLN A 9 2.03 -23.84 -16.67
CA GLN A 9 1.64 -22.93 -17.76
C GLN A 9 0.92 -21.68 -17.26
N VAL A 10 0.76 -21.52 -15.94
CA VAL A 10 0.25 -20.28 -15.36
C VAL A 10 1.41 -19.27 -15.35
N PRO A 11 1.31 -18.14 -16.05
CA PRO A 11 2.36 -17.14 -16.03
C PRO A 11 2.53 -16.60 -14.61
N ASP A 12 3.77 -16.67 -14.09
CA ASP A 12 4.16 -16.02 -12.84
C ASP A 12 3.89 -14.52 -12.97
N LYS A 13 2.80 -14.05 -12.36
CA LYS A 13 2.51 -12.64 -12.19
C LYS A 13 2.73 -12.30 -10.74
N ASN A 14 3.72 -11.46 -10.48
CA ASN A 14 3.85 -10.80 -9.18
C ASN A 14 2.57 -9.98 -8.96
N VAL A 15 1.85 -10.29 -7.88
CA VAL A 15 0.63 -9.59 -7.48
C VAL A 15 0.77 -9.17 -6.04
N THR A 16 0.44 -7.91 -5.76
CA THR A 16 0.32 -7.45 -4.37
C THR A 16 -1.08 -7.77 -3.86
N ILE A 17 -1.10 -8.49 -2.74
CA ILE A 17 -2.32 -8.92 -2.05
C ILE A 17 -2.54 -8.00 -0.85
N ALA A 18 -3.73 -7.41 -0.76
CA ALA A 18 -4.16 -6.65 0.40
C ALA A 18 -5.16 -7.47 1.23
N PHE A 19 -5.01 -7.40 2.55
CA PHE A 19 -5.87 -8.08 3.52
C PHE A 19 -6.71 -7.05 4.27
N GLN A 20 -8.02 -7.29 4.35
CA GLN A 20 -8.94 -6.48 5.15
C GLN A 20 -9.69 -7.35 6.15
N GLU A 21 -9.80 -6.90 7.41
CA GLU A 21 -10.72 -7.50 8.37
C GLU A 21 -12.17 -7.15 7.98
N ALA A 22 -12.91 -8.13 7.45
CA ALA A 22 -14.25 -7.91 6.96
C ALA A 22 -15.31 -7.86 8.08
N ASN A 23 -15.00 -8.37 9.29
CA ASN A 23 -15.96 -8.40 10.41
C ASN A 23 -15.29 -8.44 11.80
N ARG A 24 -15.73 -7.58 12.73
CA ARG A 24 -15.22 -7.58 14.13
C ARG A 24 -15.72 -8.76 14.98
N LYS A 25 -16.59 -9.63 14.45
CA LYS A 25 -17.21 -10.76 15.17
C LYS A 25 -16.79 -12.15 14.67
N GLY A 26 -15.98 -12.21 13.63
CA GLY A 26 -15.50 -13.46 13.05
C GLY A 26 -14.35 -13.15 12.11
N LEU A 27 -13.31 -13.98 12.14
CA LEU A 27 -12.04 -13.80 11.43
C LEU A 27 -12.23 -14.02 9.91
N GLU A 28 -13.05 -13.21 9.28
CA GLU A 28 -13.25 -13.20 7.84
C GLU A 28 -12.29 -12.16 7.26
N ILE A 29 -11.30 -12.66 6.51
CA ILE A 29 -10.28 -11.84 5.86
C ILE A 29 -10.67 -11.76 4.39
N ASP A 30 -10.95 -10.55 3.90
CA ASP A 30 -11.10 -10.33 2.47
C ASP A 30 -9.73 -10.12 1.82
N VAL A 31 -9.54 -10.76 0.66
CA VAL A 31 -8.27 -10.84 -0.06
C VAL A 31 -8.49 -10.28 -1.46
N GLN A 32 -7.91 -9.12 -1.72
CA GLN A 32 -8.05 -8.44 -3.01
C GLN A 32 -6.69 -8.31 -3.71
N VAL A 33 -6.69 -8.57 -5.02
CA VAL A 33 -5.52 -8.33 -5.88
C VAL A 33 -5.53 -6.88 -6.30
N LEU A 34 -4.45 -6.17 -5.99
CA LEU A 34 -4.31 -4.76 -6.36
C LEU A 34 -3.99 -4.60 -7.84
N SER A 35 -4.54 -3.53 -8.42
CA SER A 35 -4.06 -3.06 -9.71
C SER A 35 -2.63 -2.52 -9.57
N PRO A 36 -1.81 -2.50 -10.64
CA PRO A 36 -0.44 -1.96 -10.59
C PRO A 36 -0.39 -0.52 -10.05
N LEU A 37 -1.38 0.31 -10.40
CA LEU A 37 -1.48 1.68 -9.90
C LEU A 37 -1.82 1.70 -8.40
N SER A 38 -2.75 0.86 -7.94
CA SER A 38 -3.09 0.76 -6.52
C SER A 38 -1.91 0.30 -5.69
N GLU A 39 -1.13 -0.65 -6.20
CA GLU A 39 0.12 -1.12 -5.59
C GLU A 39 1.15 0.02 -5.51
N GLU A 40 1.36 0.75 -6.60
CA GLU A 40 2.29 1.89 -6.63
C GLU A 40 1.89 2.96 -5.60
N LEU A 41 0.60 3.31 -5.54
CA LEU A 41 0.07 4.28 -4.58
C LEU A 41 0.23 3.80 -3.13
N LEU A 42 -0.03 2.52 -2.87
CA LEU A 42 0.15 1.93 -1.54
C LEU A 42 1.63 1.96 -1.11
N ASN A 43 2.55 1.64 -2.02
CA ASN A 43 4.00 1.71 -1.76
C ASN A 43 4.50 3.15 -1.53
N MET A 44 3.77 4.16 -2.03
CA MET A 44 4.06 5.56 -1.75
C MET A 44 3.46 6.06 -0.43
N CYS A 45 2.50 5.35 0.14
CA CYS A 45 1.97 5.64 1.46
C CYS A 45 2.98 5.18 2.52
N ASP A 46 3.97 6.02 2.80
CA ASP A 46 4.75 5.91 4.02
C ASP A 46 4.22 6.86 5.08
N VAL A 47 4.60 6.61 6.34
CA VAL A 47 4.09 7.37 7.49
C VAL A 47 4.64 8.81 7.55
N SER A 48 5.41 9.23 6.55
CA SER A 48 6.11 10.52 6.50
C SER A 48 5.57 11.47 5.42
N ARG A 49 5.05 10.94 4.31
CA ARG A 49 4.56 11.74 3.18
C ARG A 49 3.09 12.09 3.35
N THR A 50 2.76 13.34 3.03
CA THR A 50 1.37 13.78 2.91
C THR A 50 0.77 13.36 1.57
N VAL A 51 -0.56 13.40 1.47
CA VAL A 51 -1.27 13.19 0.19
C VAL A 51 -0.73 14.12 -0.90
N ASN A 52 -0.42 15.38 -0.58
CA ASN A 52 0.12 16.34 -1.55
C ASN A 52 1.53 15.95 -2.02
N ASP A 53 2.37 15.41 -1.14
CA ASP A 53 3.71 14.94 -1.51
C ASP A 53 3.62 13.78 -2.50
N ILE A 54 2.73 12.81 -2.21
CA ILE A 54 2.49 11.65 -3.07
C ILE A 54 1.93 12.08 -4.44
N VAL A 55 0.93 12.98 -4.45
CA VAL A 55 0.34 13.50 -5.69
C VAL A 55 1.36 14.27 -6.53
N SER A 56 2.21 15.08 -5.89
CA SER A 56 3.25 15.86 -6.57
C SER A 56 4.33 14.94 -7.16
N GLN A 57 4.75 13.92 -6.40
CA GLN A 57 5.71 12.91 -6.86
C GLN A 57 5.15 12.06 -8.01
N SER A 58 3.89 11.64 -7.94
CA SER A 58 3.24 10.92 -9.04
C SER A 58 3.14 11.78 -10.30
N SER A 59 2.84 13.08 -10.12
CA SER A 59 2.71 14.04 -11.23
C SER A 59 4.04 14.37 -11.90
N SER A 60 5.16 14.31 -11.17
CA SER A 60 6.49 14.52 -11.74
C SER A 60 7.02 13.30 -12.50
N LEU A 61 6.62 12.09 -12.11
CA LEU A 61 6.99 10.85 -12.79
C LEU A 61 6.24 10.65 -14.11
N LYS A 62 4.97 11.06 -14.18
CA LYS A 62 4.14 10.92 -15.37
C LYS A 62 3.13 12.06 -15.42
N ALA A 63 3.02 12.77 -16.54
CA ALA A 63 2.09 13.90 -16.66
C ALA A 63 0.61 13.47 -16.75
N GLN A 64 0.33 12.35 -17.41
CA GLN A 64 -1.04 11.84 -17.64
C GLN A 64 -1.07 10.31 -17.68
N ILE A 65 -2.18 9.74 -17.22
CA ILE A 65 -2.52 8.32 -17.34
C ILE A 65 -3.83 8.24 -18.11
N ASP A 66 -3.80 7.61 -19.28
CA ASP A 66 -4.96 7.47 -20.18
C ASP A 66 -5.69 8.79 -20.48
N GLY A 67 -4.92 9.87 -20.67
CA GLY A 67 -5.44 11.22 -20.95
C GLY A 67 -5.94 11.99 -19.72
N ILE A 68 -5.89 11.38 -18.53
CA ILE A 68 -6.26 12.03 -17.27
C ILE A 68 -4.98 12.55 -16.59
N PRO A 69 -4.96 13.79 -16.08
CA PRO A 69 -3.85 14.29 -15.28
C PRO A 69 -3.51 13.33 -14.14
N SER A 70 -2.25 12.90 -14.09
CA SER A 70 -1.76 11.91 -13.12
C SER A 70 -2.07 12.29 -11.68
N GLY A 71 -1.96 13.57 -11.33
CA GLY A 71 -2.34 14.05 -10.00
C GLY A 71 -3.80 13.77 -9.63
N LYS A 72 -4.74 13.86 -10.60
CA LYS A 72 -6.14 13.50 -10.36
C LYS A 72 -6.33 11.99 -10.22
N VAL A 73 -5.62 11.21 -11.04
CA VAL A 73 -5.65 9.74 -10.96
C VAL A 73 -5.08 9.27 -9.61
N CYS A 74 -3.98 9.86 -9.17
CA CYS A 74 -3.34 9.60 -7.89
C CYS A 74 -4.27 9.93 -6.72
N TYR A 75 -4.86 11.14 -6.72
CA TYR A 75 -5.81 11.55 -5.69
C TYR A 75 -7.01 10.59 -5.62
N PHE A 76 -7.63 10.27 -6.75
CA PHE A 76 -8.75 9.34 -6.79
C PHE A 76 -8.35 7.93 -6.32
N GLY A 77 -7.19 7.44 -6.70
CA GLY A 77 -6.67 6.15 -6.25
C GLY A 77 -6.45 6.11 -4.74
N LEU A 78 -5.87 7.16 -4.15
CA LEU A 78 -5.71 7.28 -2.70
C LEU A 78 -7.06 7.34 -1.98
N SER A 79 -8.03 8.10 -2.49
CA SER A 79 -9.39 8.11 -1.93
C SER A 79 -10.03 6.73 -1.95
N ARG A 80 -9.87 5.97 -3.04
CA ARG A 80 -10.39 4.60 -3.13
C ARG A 80 -9.73 3.66 -2.14
N LEU A 81 -8.40 3.71 -1.99
CA LEU A 81 -7.69 2.91 -1.00
C LEU A 81 -8.15 3.24 0.43
N PHE A 82 -8.42 4.51 0.72
CA PHE A 82 -8.96 4.95 2.02
C PHE A 82 -10.39 4.46 2.26
N GLU A 83 -11.28 4.58 1.27
CA GLU A 83 -12.65 4.05 1.32
C GLU A 83 -12.66 2.52 1.51
N GLN A 84 -11.69 1.83 0.92
CA GLN A 84 -11.48 0.40 1.08
C GLN A 84 -10.77 0.03 2.39
N GLY A 85 -10.41 0.99 3.25
CA GLY A 85 -9.72 0.74 4.51
C GLY A 85 -8.33 0.14 4.36
N LEU A 86 -7.71 0.27 3.18
CA LEU A 86 -6.36 -0.22 2.90
C LEU A 86 -5.27 0.78 3.33
N ILE A 87 -5.65 2.05 3.46
CA ILE A 87 -4.80 3.10 4.02
C ILE A 87 -5.62 3.90 5.02
N GLU A 88 -4.95 4.47 6.01
CA GLU A 88 -5.51 5.41 6.96
C GLU A 88 -4.76 6.73 6.90
N VAL A 89 -5.47 7.84 7.16
CA VAL A 89 -4.84 9.17 7.26
C VAL A 89 -4.52 9.41 8.73
N SER A 90 -3.24 9.44 9.05
CA SER A 90 -2.79 9.82 10.39
C SER A 90 -2.65 11.34 10.49
N SER A 91 -3.25 11.92 11.53
CA SER A 91 -3.05 13.33 11.91
C SER A 91 -1.71 13.57 12.61
N GLN A 92 -0.96 12.51 12.93
CA GLN A 92 0.32 12.54 13.63
C GLN A 92 1.39 11.86 12.77
N SER A 93 2.50 12.54 12.53
CA SER A 93 3.69 11.90 11.97
C SER A 93 4.17 10.84 12.96
N ILE A 94 4.05 9.56 12.61
CA ILE A 94 4.59 8.50 13.45
C ILE A 94 6.10 8.50 13.19
N ILE A 95 6.84 9.02 14.15
CA ILE A 95 8.29 8.91 14.17
C ILE A 95 8.60 7.42 14.21
N LYS A 96 9.15 6.89 13.12
CA LYS A 96 9.63 5.51 13.03
C LYS A 96 10.77 5.38 14.06
N MET A 97 10.48 4.76 15.21
CA MET A 97 11.53 4.38 16.16
C MET A 97 12.30 3.22 15.54
N ASP A 98 13.46 3.53 14.96
CA ASP A 98 14.44 2.51 14.59
C ASP A 98 14.82 1.75 15.86
N SER A 99 14.37 0.51 15.97
CA SER A 99 14.73 -0.40 17.05
C SER A 99 16.18 -0.86 16.83
N ASN A 100 17.15 0.00 17.15
CA ASN A 100 18.52 -0.44 17.42
C ASN A 100 18.72 -0.51 18.94
N ALA A 101 18.20 -1.58 19.55
CA ALA A 101 18.51 -1.92 20.93
C ALA A 101 19.43 -3.16 20.94
N GLY A 102 20.69 -2.94 20.55
CA GLY A 102 21.80 -3.88 20.72
C GLY A 102 22.72 -3.42 21.85
N SER A 103 22.41 -3.84 23.07
CA SER A 103 23.28 -4.13 24.22
C SER A 103 24.64 -3.40 24.35
N VAL A 104 24.76 -2.54 25.38
CA VAL A 104 25.99 -2.46 26.19
C VAL A 104 25.60 -2.58 27.67
N LEU A 105 25.97 -3.72 28.26
CA LEU A 105 25.90 -3.96 29.69
C LEU A 105 26.89 -3.02 30.40
N GLN A 106 26.40 -2.06 31.17
CA GLN A 106 27.17 -1.43 32.23
C GLN A 106 27.11 -2.34 33.47
N SER A 107 28.14 -3.15 33.67
CA SER A 107 28.47 -3.70 34.98
C SER A 107 29.39 -2.71 35.69
N GLY A 108 28.82 -1.93 36.60
CA GLY A 108 29.57 -1.20 37.61
C GLY A 108 29.66 -2.03 38.89
N SER A 109 30.88 -2.28 39.34
CA SER A 109 31.34 -2.24 40.75
C SER A 109 32.85 -2.48 40.77
#